data_AF-A0A7V8VMW2-F1
#
_entry.id   AF-A0A7V8VMW2-F1
#
_cell.length_a   1.000
_cell.length_b   1.000
_cell.length_c   1.000
_cell.angle_alpha   90.00
_cell.angle_beta   90.00
_cell.angle_gamma   90.00
#
_symmetry.space_group_name_H-M   'P 1'
#
loop_
_entity.id
_entity.type
_entity.pdbx_description
1 polymer ?
#
loop_
_entity_poly.entity_id
_entity_poly.type
_entity_poly.pdbx_seq_one_letter_code
_entity_poly.pdbx_strand_id
1 'polypeptide(L)'
;IQVAAPEFGKGMVPLSFGGIPELESTVSAYGYPIGGERMSVTTGIVSRVDFQLYTHSSIDQHLAIQISAQINPGNSGGPVMQNGKVVGVAFQGYSGDVAQGVAYMIPTPVIQRFLKDIEDGRYDRYVDLGMTYGKLQNPAQRRFLGLKDDGRGILVWTVVEAGPCAKKILPGDVLLAIDDHPIASDANVELEGERVEMPEVVERKFKGDTVKLDILRDKQPLSVEVELGPVWPFSIQGRSYDVRPRYVVYGGLLFQPLSLDLIQAYQPQDLRLRHYYDFYVMEQLYLEHPEVIVLTNILPDPINTYLQPYRAGIVNEVNGEKIKTLEDLARVFSGTPDRFVVRMIGDGPPLVLDRREVEAARERINKRYNVSQEQNLNAEPPALLSTAEDHG
;
A
#
# COMPACT_ATOMS: atom_id res chain seq x y z
N ILE A 1 -13.82 -12.17 8.74
CA ILE A 1 -15.10 -11.72 9.32
C ILE A 1 -15.56 -12.79 10.30
N GLN A 2 -15.98 -12.40 11.50
CA GLN A 2 -16.64 -13.27 12.46
C GLN A 2 -18.07 -12.77 12.65
N VAL A 3 -19.04 -13.68 12.80
CA VAL A 3 -20.44 -13.32 13.04
C VAL A 3 -20.78 -13.73 14.46
N ALA A 4 -21.17 -12.76 15.30
CA ALA A 4 -21.43 -12.98 16.72
C ALA A 4 -22.66 -13.85 16.99
N ALA A 5 -23.64 -13.86 16.07
CA ALA A 5 -24.88 -14.63 16.22
C ALA A 5 -24.60 -16.15 16.19
N PRO A 6 -24.79 -16.88 17.30
CA PRO A 6 -24.39 -18.30 17.39
C PRO A 6 -25.11 -19.22 16.40
N GLU A 7 -26.34 -18.87 16.05
CA GLU A 7 -27.16 -19.65 15.13
C GLU A 7 -26.77 -19.43 13.65
N PHE A 8 -25.97 -18.41 13.33
CA PHE A 8 -25.62 -18.09 11.94
C PHE A 8 -24.94 -19.26 11.22
N GLY A 9 -24.00 -19.95 11.90
CA GLY A 9 -23.26 -21.08 11.32
C GLY A 9 -23.98 -22.42 11.38
N LYS A 10 -25.16 -22.50 12.01
CA LYS A 10 -25.82 -23.78 12.30
C LYS A 10 -26.31 -24.43 11.01
N GLY A 11 -25.85 -25.67 10.78
CA GLY A 11 -26.19 -26.42 9.57
C GLY A 11 -25.45 -25.98 8.31
N MET A 12 -24.51 -25.02 8.41
CA MET A 12 -23.66 -24.64 7.29
C MET A 12 -22.51 -25.63 7.13
N VAL A 13 -22.17 -25.94 5.87
CA VAL A 13 -20.98 -26.73 5.53
C VAL A 13 -19.91 -25.77 5.01
N PRO A 14 -18.74 -25.66 5.67
CA PRO A 14 -17.67 -24.80 5.18
C PRO A 14 -17.13 -25.33 3.85
N LEU A 15 -16.78 -24.42 2.95
CA LEU A 15 -16.16 -24.78 1.68
C LEU A 15 -14.71 -25.21 1.89
N SER A 16 -14.26 -26.20 1.10
CA SER A 16 -12.86 -26.61 1.07
C SER A 16 -12.12 -25.93 -0.08
N PHE A 17 -10.84 -25.61 0.11
CA PHE A 17 -9.98 -25.08 -0.95
C PHE A 17 -9.52 -26.14 -1.94
N GLY A 18 -9.43 -25.75 -3.21
CA GLY A 18 -8.71 -26.43 -4.28
C GLY A 18 -7.34 -25.78 -4.53
N GLY A 19 -6.63 -26.30 -5.53
CA GLY A 19 -5.37 -25.69 -6.00
C GLY A 19 -5.60 -24.58 -7.03
N ILE A 20 -4.52 -24.17 -7.68
CA ILE A 20 -4.57 -23.33 -8.88
C ILE A 20 -5.22 -24.14 -10.00
N PRO A 21 -6.32 -23.66 -10.62
CA PRO A 21 -6.95 -24.35 -11.74
C PRO A 21 -6.13 -24.18 -13.03
N GLU A 22 -6.13 -25.21 -13.86
CA GLU A 22 -5.41 -25.21 -15.15
C GLU A 22 -6.02 -24.20 -16.13
N LEU A 23 -5.21 -23.73 -17.09
CA LEU A 23 -5.69 -22.93 -18.22
C LEU A 23 -6.81 -23.66 -18.96
N GLU A 24 -7.76 -22.89 -19.50
CA GLU A 24 -8.93 -23.37 -20.25
C GLU A 24 -9.95 -24.19 -19.42
N SER A 25 -9.64 -24.50 -18.16
CA SER A 25 -10.56 -25.21 -17.28
C SER A 25 -11.75 -24.34 -16.85
N THR A 26 -12.91 -24.98 -16.62
CA THR A 26 -14.15 -24.27 -16.28
C THR A 26 -14.19 -23.90 -14.80
N VAL A 27 -14.66 -22.69 -14.50
CA VAL A 27 -14.88 -22.16 -13.15
C VAL A 27 -16.21 -21.42 -13.07
N SER A 28 -16.82 -21.41 -11.89
CA SER A 28 -18.06 -20.67 -11.61
C SER A 28 -17.89 -19.72 -10.44
N ALA A 29 -18.23 -18.45 -10.61
CA ALA A 29 -18.27 -17.45 -9.56
C ALA A 29 -19.69 -17.33 -8.99
N TYR A 30 -19.78 -17.27 -7.65
CA TYR A 30 -21.04 -17.20 -6.91
C TYR A 30 -21.10 -15.88 -6.13
N GLY A 31 -22.25 -15.22 -6.13
CA GLY A 31 -22.40 -13.97 -5.37
C GLY A 31 -23.81 -13.36 -5.44
N TYR A 32 -23.93 -12.11 -5.01
CA TYR A 32 -25.20 -11.38 -4.94
C TYR A 32 -25.04 -10.04 -5.69
N PRO A 33 -25.30 -9.99 -7.00
CA PRO A 33 -25.05 -8.79 -7.80
C PRO A 33 -26.01 -7.66 -7.43
N ILE A 34 -25.60 -6.42 -7.70
CA ILE A 34 -26.44 -5.23 -7.47
C ILE A 34 -27.84 -5.40 -8.06
N GLY A 35 -28.86 -5.06 -7.28
CA GLY A 35 -30.26 -5.04 -7.70
C GLY A 35 -31.04 -6.34 -7.45
N GLY A 36 -30.45 -7.33 -6.79
CA GLY A 36 -31.15 -8.56 -6.40
C GLY A 36 -30.71 -9.11 -5.04
N GLU A 37 -31.61 -9.83 -4.38
CA GLU A 37 -31.37 -10.51 -3.09
C GLU A 37 -31.11 -12.01 -3.26
N ARG A 38 -31.15 -12.51 -4.50
CA ARG A 38 -30.94 -13.92 -4.83
C ARG A 38 -29.52 -14.16 -5.31
N MET A 39 -28.99 -15.33 -4.96
CA MET A 39 -27.67 -15.77 -5.42
C MET A 39 -27.65 -15.86 -6.96
N SER A 40 -26.58 -15.35 -7.54
CA SER A 40 -26.25 -15.45 -8.96
C SER A 40 -25.02 -16.33 -9.16
N VAL A 41 -24.96 -16.97 -10.32
CA VAL A 41 -23.83 -17.81 -10.74
C VAL A 41 -23.41 -17.39 -12.14
N THR A 42 -22.12 -17.10 -12.33
CA THR A 42 -21.53 -16.86 -13.64
C THR A 42 -20.43 -17.88 -13.89
N THR A 43 -20.46 -18.53 -15.07
CA THR A 43 -19.50 -19.57 -15.44
C THR A 43 -18.63 -19.06 -16.57
N GLY A 44 -17.34 -19.40 -16.52
CA GLY A 44 -16.37 -19.12 -17.57
C GLY A 44 -15.20 -20.08 -17.49
N ILE A 45 -14.08 -19.69 -18.09
CA ILE A 45 -12.84 -20.46 -18.09
C ILE A 45 -11.70 -19.66 -17.46
N VAL A 46 -10.66 -20.36 -17.04
CA VAL A 46 -9.37 -19.78 -16.68
C VAL A 46 -8.64 -19.36 -17.96
N SER A 47 -8.37 -18.06 -18.10
CA SER A 47 -7.76 -17.50 -19.31
C SER A 47 -6.27 -17.22 -19.16
N ARG A 48 -5.82 -16.87 -17.95
CA ARG A 48 -4.41 -16.56 -17.65
C ARG A 48 -4.16 -16.66 -16.15
N VAL A 49 -2.95 -17.07 -15.79
CA VAL A 49 -2.38 -16.91 -14.45
C VAL A 49 -1.25 -15.88 -14.59
N ASP A 50 -1.29 -14.81 -13.82
CA ASP A 50 -0.40 -13.66 -14.00
C ASP A 50 -0.05 -13.01 -12.66
N PHE A 51 1.05 -12.25 -12.63
CA PHE A 51 1.49 -11.49 -11.46
C PHE A 51 1.23 -10.00 -11.70
N GLN A 52 0.21 -9.45 -11.05
CA GLN A 52 -0.30 -8.12 -11.41
C GLN A 52 -0.63 -7.25 -10.20
N LEU A 53 -0.70 -5.94 -10.46
CA LEU A 53 -1.08 -4.94 -9.46
C LEU A 53 -2.48 -5.23 -8.91
N TYR A 54 -2.60 -5.33 -7.59
CA TYR A 54 -3.90 -5.41 -6.94
C TYR A 54 -4.50 -4.00 -6.82
N THR A 55 -5.65 -3.79 -7.48
CA THR A 55 -6.32 -2.48 -7.57
C THR A 55 -6.73 -1.89 -6.21
N HIS A 56 -7.01 -2.74 -5.22
CA HIS A 56 -7.39 -2.29 -3.88
C HIS A 56 -6.20 -1.74 -3.10
N SER A 57 -5.07 -2.45 -3.03
CA SER A 57 -3.86 -1.95 -2.37
C SER A 57 -3.23 -0.79 -3.15
N SER A 58 -3.25 -0.87 -4.49
CA SER A 58 -2.65 0.08 -5.43
C SER A 58 -1.12 0.18 -5.37
N ILE A 59 -0.44 -0.68 -4.60
CA ILE A 59 1.01 -0.60 -4.36
C ILE A 59 1.77 -1.90 -4.57
N ASP A 60 1.11 -3.04 -4.50
CA ASP A 60 1.73 -4.36 -4.56
C ASP A 60 1.14 -5.20 -5.69
N GLN A 61 1.98 -6.11 -6.21
CA GLN A 61 1.60 -7.09 -7.20
C GLN A 61 1.51 -8.45 -6.55
N HIS A 62 0.49 -9.21 -6.93
CA HIS A 62 0.26 -10.55 -6.43
C HIS A 62 -0.21 -11.46 -7.55
N LEU A 63 -0.11 -12.76 -7.32
CA LEU A 63 -0.69 -13.76 -8.20
C LEU A 63 -2.19 -13.50 -8.36
N ALA A 64 -2.67 -13.44 -9.60
CA ALA A 64 -4.07 -13.33 -9.94
C ALA A 64 -4.40 -14.22 -11.12
N ILE A 65 -5.63 -14.72 -11.14
CA ILE A 65 -6.09 -15.57 -12.23
C ILE A 65 -7.18 -14.85 -13.00
N GLN A 66 -6.92 -14.60 -14.27
CA GLN A 66 -7.89 -14.04 -15.20
C GLN A 66 -8.92 -15.11 -15.57
N ILE A 67 -10.19 -14.74 -15.50
CA ILE A 67 -11.33 -15.60 -15.85
C ILE A 67 -12.28 -14.89 -16.80
N SER A 68 -12.98 -15.67 -17.64
CA SER A 68 -14.03 -15.14 -18.53
C SER A 68 -15.43 -15.11 -17.90
N ALA A 69 -15.56 -15.59 -16.66
CA ALA A 69 -16.81 -15.48 -15.91
C ALA A 69 -17.09 -14.02 -15.59
N GLN A 70 -18.30 -13.54 -15.87
CA GLN A 70 -18.65 -12.15 -15.61
C GLN A 70 -18.66 -11.85 -14.11
N ILE A 71 -17.86 -10.87 -13.69
CA ILE A 71 -17.84 -10.36 -12.33
C ILE A 71 -18.38 -8.94 -12.34
N ASN A 72 -19.52 -8.75 -11.66
CA ASN A 72 -20.16 -7.46 -11.46
C ASN A 72 -20.09 -7.06 -9.98
N PRO A 73 -20.22 -5.77 -9.64
CA PRO A 73 -20.38 -5.34 -8.26
C PRO A 73 -21.45 -6.17 -7.53
N GLY A 74 -21.10 -6.67 -6.34
CA GLY A 74 -21.91 -7.59 -5.54
C GLY A 74 -21.53 -9.08 -5.67
N ASN A 75 -20.92 -9.48 -6.79
CA ASN A 75 -20.30 -10.82 -6.89
C ASN A 75 -18.84 -10.83 -6.39
N SER A 76 -18.16 -9.68 -6.44
CA SER A 76 -16.83 -9.50 -5.86
C SER A 76 -16.83 -9.85 -4.37
N GLY A 77 -15.84 -10.60 -3.91
CA GLY A 77 -15.76 -11.16 -2.55
C GLY A 77 -16.42 -12.53 -2.39
N GLY A 78 -17.23 -12.96 -3.37
CA GLY A 78 -17.80 -14.31 -3.42
C GLY A 78 -16.80 -15.37 -3.90
N PRO A 79 -17.06 -16.67 -3.67
CA PRO A 79 -16.15 -17.73 -4.05
C PRO A 79 -16.20 -18.01 -5.56
N VAL A 80 -15.04 -18.29 -6.13
CA VAL A 80 -14.90 -18.94 -7.44
C VAL A 80 -14.62 -20.42 -7.22
N MET A 81 -15.42 -21.28 -7.86
CA MET A 81 -15.47 -22.70 -7.57
C MET A 81 -15.13 -23.54 -8.80
N GLN A 82 -14.46 -24.68 -8.56
CA GLN A 82 -14.25 -25.76 -9.52
C GLN A 82 -14.37 -27.10 -8.78
N ASN A 83 -15.10 -28.06 -9.34
CA ASN A 83 -15.26 -29.41 -8.78
C ASN A 83 -15.68 -29.43 -7.28
N GLY A 84 -16.57 -28.50 -6.89
CA GLY A 84 -17.05 -28.37 -5.51
C GLY A 84 -16.07 -27.74 -4.52
N LYS A 85 -14.92 -27.25 -4.99
CA LYS A 85 -13.88 -26.60 -4.17
C LYS A 85 -13.71 -25.14 -4.55
N VAL A 86 -13.32 -24.31 -3.58
CA VAL A 86 -12.94 -22.90 -3.81
C VAL A 86 -11.57 -22.86 -4.46
N VAL A 87 -11.49 -22.28 -5.65
CA VAL A 87 -10.21 -22.05 -6.36
C VAL A 87 -9.79 -20.58 -6.35
N GLY A 88 -10.65 -19.69 -5.84
CA GLY A 88 -10.30 -18.30 -5.58
C GLY A 88 -11.45 -17.49 -5.03
N VAL A 89 -11.22 -16.20 -4.81
CA VAL A 89 -12.22 -15.19 -4.46
C VAL A 89 -12.38 -14.23 -5.64
N ALA A 90 -13.61 -14.01 -6.08
CA ALA A 90 -13.92 -13.12 -7.19
C ALA A 90 -13.42 -11.70 -6.88
N PHE A 91 -12.62 -11.16 -7.78
CA PHE A 91 -11.95 -9.88 -7.62
C PHE A 91 -12.25 -8.98 -8.82
N GLN A 92 -12.76 -7.79 -8.54
CA GLN A 92 -12.96 -6.81 -9.60
C GLN A 92 -11.58 -6.26 -10.00
N GLY A 93 -11.13 -6.64 -11.19
CA GLY A 93 -9.89 -6.13 -11.79
C GLY A 93 -9.98 -4.66 -12.17
N TYR A 94 -9.09 -4.23 -13.07
CA TYR A 94 -8.98 -2.85 -13.55
C TYR A 94 -10.34 -2.19 -13.81
N SER A 95 -10.68 -1.21 -12.97
CA SER A 95 -11.81 -0.31 -13.18
C SER A 95 -11.41 0.74 -14.23
N GLY A 96 -11.88 0.56 -15.46
CA GLY A 96 -11.76 1.52 -16.55
C GLY A 96 -12.43 0.99 -17.83
N ASP A 97 -12.71 1.89 -18.78
CA ASP A 97 -13.34 1.60 -20.09
C ASP A 97 -12.52 0.66 -21.01
N VAL A 98 -11.41 0.09 -20.51
CA VAL A 98 -10.37 -0.56 -21.30
C VAL A 98 -10.58 -2.08 -21.45
N ALA A 99 -11.43 -2.72 -20.64
CA ALA A 99 -11.67 -4.16 -20.78
C ALA A 99 -13.09 -4.57 -20.36
N GLN A 100 -14.06 -4.50 -21.27
CA GLN A 100 -15.31 -5.23 -21.10
C GLN A 100 -15.04 -6.74 -21.24
N GLY A 101 -15.44 -7.54 -20.25
CA GLY A 101 -15.35 -9.01 -20.31
C GLY A 101 -14.07 -9.63 -19.73
N VAL A 102 -13.23 -8.86 -19.02
CA VAL A 102 -12.09 -9.38 -18.27
C VAL A 102 -12.37 -9.28 -16.78
N ALA A 103 -12.32 -10.41 -16.09
CA ALA A 103 -12.43 -10.48 -14.65
C ALA A 103 -11.26 -11.28 -14.07
N TYR A 104 -11.06 -11.16 -12.76
CA TYR A 104 -9.98 -11.82 -12.07
C TYR A 104 -10.48 -12.49 -10.79
N MET A 105 -9.66 -13.38 -10.26
CA MET A 105 -9.84 -13.92 -8.92
C MET A 105 -8.51 -13.95 -8.17
N ILE A 106 -8.61 -13.77 -6.86
CA ILE A 106 -7.53 -13.98 -5.90
C ILE A 106 -7.43 -15.50 -5.69
N PRO A 107 -6.32 -16.15 -6.09
CA PRO A 107 -6.21 -17.61 -6.07
C PRO A 107 -5.96 -18.16 -4.66
N THR A 108 -6.15 -19.47 -4.49
CA THR A 108 -6.01 -20.12 -3.17
C THR A 108 -4.66 -19.97 -2.49
N PRO A 109 -3.50 -19.96 -3.17
CA PRO A 109 -2.22 -19.72 -2.48
C PRO A 109 -2.16 -18.35 -1.80
N VAL A 110 -2.70 -17.31 -2.45
CA VAL A 110 -2.78 -15.95 -1.90
C VAL A 110 -3.71 -15.91 -0.68
N ILE A 111 -4.85 -16.60 -0.76
CA ILE A 111 -5.81 -16.73 0.36
C ILE A 111 -5.16 -17.48 1.53
N GLN A 112 -4.49 -18.59 1.27
CA GLN A 112 -3.84 -19.41 2.31
C GLN A 112 -2.70 -18.67 2.98
N ARG A 113 -1.88 -17.94 2.20
CA ARG A 113 -0.85 -17.05 2.74
C ARG A 113 -1.46 -16.02 3.68
N PHE A 114 -2.51 -15.32 3.25
CA PHE A 114 -3.19 -14.33 4.09
C PHE A 114 -3.72 -14.96 5.39
N LEU A 115 -4.42 -16.09 5.30
CA LEU A 115 -4.95 -16.79 6.46
C LEU A 115 -3.85 -17.23 7.43
N LYS A 116 -2.69 -17.63 6.91
CA LYS A 116 -1.51 -17.98 7.71
C LYS A 116 -0.93 -16.76 8.42
N ASP A 117 -0.83 -15.63 7.71
CA ASP A 117 -0.29 -14.37 8.24
C ASP A 117 -1.12 -13.88 9.44
N ILE A 118 -2.44 -14.01 9.37
CA ILE A 118 -3.35 -13.52 10.41
C ILE A 118 -3.69 -14.53 11.52
N GLU A 119 -2.98 -15.65 11.61
CA GLU A 119 -3.22 -16.67 12.65
C GLU A 119 -3.07 -16.10 14.07
N ASP A 120 -2.18 -15.12 14.26
CA ASP A 120 -1.97 -14.42 15.53
C ASP A 120 -2.94 -13.23 15.76
N GLY A 121 -3.86 -13.02 14.82
CA GLY A 121 -4.83 -11.92 14.82
C GLY A 121 -4.30 -10.60 14.26
N ARG A 122 -3.10 -10.58 13.66
CA ARG A 122 -2.49 -9.38 13.07
C ARG A 122 -2.11 -9.64 11.61
N TYR A 123 -2.29 -8.64 10.76
CA TYR A 123 -1.86 -8.71 9.37
C TYR A 123 -0.49 -8.04 9.25
N ASP A 124 0.57 -8.83 9.05
CA ASP A 124 1.96 -8.36 8.94
C ASP A 124 2.31 -7.85 7.53
N ARG A 125 1.39 -8.03 6.58
CA ARG A 125 1.45 -7.57 5.18
C ARG A 125 2.43 -8.38 4.33
N TYR A 126 2.56 -7.97 3.07
CA TYR A 126 3.57 -8.51 2.17
C TYR A 126 4.95 -7.92 2.46
N VAL A 127 5.96 -8.75 2.23
CA VAL A 127 7.36 -8.39 2.35
C VAL A 127 7.94 -8.05 0.98
N ASP A 128 9.02 -7.29 0.96
CA ASP A 128 9.68 -6.85 -0.27
C ASP A 128 11.21 -6.86 -0.07
N LEU A 129 11.99 -6.84 -1.14
CA LEU A 129 13.45 -6.69 -1.07
C LEU A 129 13.86 -5.23 -0.80
N GLY A 130 13.01 -4.26 -1.11
CA GLY A 130 13.29 -2.83 -1.01
C GLY A 130 14.30 -2.38 -2.05
N MET A 131 14.17 -2.83 -3.31
CA MET A 131 15.04 -2.41 -4.39
C MET A 131 14.31 -2.40 -5.75
N THR A 132 14.82 -1.62 -6.69
CA THR A 132 14.41 -1.68 -8.10
C THR A 132 15.51 -2.29 -8.95
N TYR A 133 15.14 -2.89 -10.08
CA TYR A 133 16.08 -3.56 -10.96
C TYR A 133 15.70 -3.42 -12.43
N GLY A 134 16.70 -3.53 -13.29
CA GLY A 134 16.57 -3.57 -14.73
C GLY A 134 16.87 -4.95 -15.32
N LYS A 135 16.09 -5.34 -16.32
CA LYS A 135 16.38 -6.49 -17.18
C LYS A 135 17.74 -6.30 -17.87
N LEU A 136 18.54 -7.36 -17.92
CA LEU A 136 19.94 -7.30 -18.36
C LEU A 136 20.17 -8.11 -19.64
N GLN A 137 19.40 -7.78 -20.68
CA GLN A 137 19.39 -8.48 -21.98
C GLN A 137 20.42 -7.92 -22.97
N ASN A 138 20.88 -6.67 -22.78
CA ASN A 138 21.83 -6.04 -23.71
C ASN A 138 23.22 -6.72 -23.64
N PRO A 139 23.73 -7.31 -24.74
CA PRO A 139 24.99 -8.06 -24.69
C PRO A 139 26.22 -7.20 -24.35
N ALA A 140 26.24 -5.92 -24.74
CA ALA A 140 27.35 -5.03 -24.42
C ALA A 140 27.40 -4.71 -22.92
N GLN A 141 26.24 -4.46 -22.32
CA GLN A 141 26.11 -4.24 -20.87
C GLN A 141 26.54 -5.47 -20.08
N ARG A 142 26.10 -6.67 -20.49
CA ARG A 142 26.51 -7.94 -19.88
C ARG A 142 28.03 -8.15 -19.92
N ARG A 143 28.66 -7.92 -21.07
CA ARG A 143 30.12 -8.01 -21.23
C ARG A 143 30.87 -6.98 -20.37
N PHE A 144 30.38 -5.74 -20.32
CA PHE A 144 30.97 -4.69 -19.50
C PHE A 144 31.00 -5.08 -18.01
N LEU A 145 29.89 -5.63 -17.53
CA LEU A 145 29.71 -6.13 -16.15
C LEU A 145 30.46 -7.46 -15.88
N GLY A 146 31.13 -8.05 -16.87
CA GLY A 146 31.90 -9.28 -16.71
C GLY A 146 31.06 -10.55 -16.56
N LEU A 147 29.81 -10.53 -17.02
CA LEU A 147 28.92 -11.68 -16.95
C LEU A 147 29.28 -12.75 -17.96
N LYS A 148 29.00 -14.00 -17.58
CA LYS A 148 29.03 -15.15 -18.49
C LYS A 148 27.90 -15.04 -19.52
N ASP A 149 28.10 -15.69 -20.66
CA ASP A 149 27.08 -15.79 -21.71
C ASP A 149 26.12 -16.95 -21.43
N ASP A 150 25.49 -16.91 -20.25
CA ASP A 150 24.53 -17.90 -19.75
C ASP A 150 23.10 -17.33 -19.65
N GLY A 151 22.90 -16.10 -20.12
CA GLY A 151 21.60 -15.43 -20.12
C GLY A 151 21.06 -15.04 -18.75
N ARG A 152 21.86 -15.12 -17.67
CA ARG A 152 21.41 -14.85 -16.30
C ARG A 152 21.68 -13.45 -15.79
N GLY A 153 20.84 -13.03 -14.85
CA GLY A 153 21.01 -11.92 -13.94
C GLY A 153 20.31 -10.64 -14.32
N ILE A 154 20.01 -9.83 -13.32
CA ILE A 154 19.36 -8.51 -13.41
C ILE A 154 20.23 -7.46 -12.72
N LEU A 155 20.17 -6.21 -13.16
CA LEU A 155 20.96 -5.11 -12.59
C LEU A 155 20.16 -4.38 -11.53
N VAL A 156 20.69 -4.26 -10.32
CA VAL A 156 20.10 -3.44 -9.25
C VAL A 156 20.26 -1.96 -9.60
N TRP A 157 19.16 -1.21 -9.63
CA TRP A 157 19.15 0.22 -9.97
C TRP A 157 19.13 1.10 -8.73
N THR A 158 18.20 0.86 -7.82
CA THR A 158 18.07 1.61 -6.58
C THR A 158 17.81 0.66 -5.42
N VAL A 159 18.26 1.05 -4.23
CA VAL A 159 17.96 0.35 -2.97
C VAL A 159 17.29 1.36 -2.04
N VAL A 160 16.17 0.96 -1.45
CA VAL A 160 15.41 1.75 -0.48
C VAL A 160 16.06 1.56 0.89
N GLU A 161 16.57 2.64 1.49
CA GLU A 161 17.28 2.62 2.77
C GLU A 161 16.43 2.07 3.93
N ALA A 162 15.12 2.27 3.89
CA ALA A 162 14.18 1.69 4.86
C ALA A 162 13.81 0.21 4.57
N GLY A 163 14.37 -0.40 3.51
CA GLY A 163 14.03 -1.75 3.06
C GLY A 163 15.05 -2.82 3.43
N PRO A 164 14.69 -4.11 3.30
CA PRO A 164 15.54 -5.24 3.68
C PRO A 164 16.95 -5.27 3.06
N CYS A 165 17.06 -4.91 1.78
CA CYS A 165 18.33 -4.95 1.07
C CYS A 165 19.34 -3.84 1.44
N ALA A 166 18.92 -2.78 2.15
CA ALA A 166 19.70 -1.55 2.36
C ALA A 166 21.15 -1.77 2.82
N LYS A 167 21.37 -2.76 3.71
CA LYS A 167 22.69 -3.03 4.31
C LYS A 167 23.50 -4.10 3.59
N LYS A 168 22.94 -4.74 2.56
CA LYS A 168 23.49 -5.97 1.95
C LYS A 168 23.74 -5.82 0.45
N ILE A 169 22.87 -5.09 -0.24
CA ILE A 169 22.89 -4.87 -1.69
C ILE A 169 23.19 -3.41 -1.98
N LEU A 170 23.89 -3.17 -3.09
CA LEU A 170 24.22 -1.83 -3.58
C LEU A 170 23.68 -1.64 -5.01
N PRO A 171 23.31 -0.41 -5.39
CA PRO A 171 23.11 -0.07 -6.80
C PRO A 171 24.33 -0.49 -7.64
N GLY A 172 24.08 -1.12 -8.78
CA GLY A 172 25.13 -1.65 -9.66
C GLY A 172 25.48 -3.13 -9.43
N ASP A 173 25.04 -3.74 -8.33
CA ASP A 173 25.12 -5.20 -8.18
C ASP A 173 24.30 -5.90 -9.26
N VAL A 174 24.77 -7.08 -9.70
CA VAL A 174 23.98 -7.97 -10.54
C VAL A 174 23.42 -9.10 -9.69
N LEU A 175 22.11 -9.20 -9.56
CA LEU A 175 21.46 -10.35 -8.91
C LEU A 175 21.47 -11.53 -9.86
N LEU A 176 22.03 -12.67 -9.45
CA LEU A 176 22.20 -13.87 -10.28
C LEU A 176 21.27 -15.01 -9.88
N ALA A 177 20.96 -15.15 -8.59
CA ALA A 177 20.02 -16.13 -8.08
C ALA A 177 19.34 -15.62 -6.79
N ILE A 178 18.15 -16.16 -6.51
CA ILE A 178 17.37 -15.96 -5.30
C ILE A 178 16.93 -17.32 -4.77
N ASP A 179 17.27 -17.67 -3.52
CA ASP A 179 17.00 -19.00 -2.92
C ASP A 179 17.30 -20.17 -3.87
N ASP A 180 18.50 -20.16 -4.45
CA ASP A 180 18.99 -21.14 -5.40
C ASP A 180 18.24 -21.20 -6.76
N HIS A 181 17.23 -20.35 -6.97
CA HIS A 181 16.60 -20.14 -8.27
C HIS A 181 17.43 -19.18 -9.13
N PRO A 182 18.02 -19.63 -10.26
CA PRO A 182 18.78 -18.75 -11.14
C PRO A 182 17.85 -17.72 -11.79
N ILE A 183 18.23 -16.45 -11.72
CA ILE A 183 17.45 -15.36 -12.30
C ILE A 183 17.86 -15.19 -13.77
N ALA A 184 16.89 -15.28 -14.68
CA ALA A 184 17.10 -15.00 -16.09
C ALA A 184 17.24 -13.49 -16.35
N SER A 185 17.86 -13.13 -17.48
CA SER A 185 18.09 -11.74 -17.87
C SER A 185 16.83 -10.90 -18.08
N ASP A 186 15.66 -11.55 -18.19
CA ASP A 186 14.36 -10.91 -18.29
C ASP A 186 13.60 -10.83 -16.96
N ALA A 187 14.29 -11.11 -15.85
CA ALA A 187 13.80 -11.12 -14.46
C ALA A 187 12.86 -12.27 -14.09
N ASN A 188 12.85 -13.36 -14.88
CA ASN A 188 12.10 -14.57 -14.53
C ASN A 188 12.97 -15.61 -13.80
N VAL A 189 12.31 -16.50 -13.06
CA VAL A 189 12.89 -17.69 -12.42
C VAL A 189 12.03 -18.91 -12.73
N GLU A 190 12.60 -20.10 -12.61
CA GLU A 190 11.84 -21.36 -12.61
C GLU A 190 11.44 -21.68 -11.16
N LEU A 191 10.14 -21.69 -10.87
CA LEU A 191 9.58 -21.95 -9.54
C LEU A 191 8.48 -23.00 -9.67
N GLU A 192 8.62 -24.13 -8.97
CA GLU A 192 7.66 -25.24 -8.99
C GLU A 192 7.32 -25.76 -10.41
N GLY A 193 8.26 -25.65 -11.35
CA GLY A 193 8.10 -26.12 -12.73
C GLY A 193 7.49 -25.09 -13.68
N GLU A 194 7.19 -23.89 -13.19
CA GLU A 194 6.67 -22.78 -13.98
C GLU A 194 7.70 -21.63 -14.05
N ARG A 195 7.64 -20.89 -15.16
CA ARG A 195 8.48 -19.71 -15.36
C ARG A 195 7.72 -18.46 -14.91
N VAL A 196 8.18 -17.88 -13.82
CA VAL A 196 7.48 -16.81 -13.08
C VAL A 196 8.36 -15.60 -12.87
N GLU A 197 7.77 -14.46 -12.50
CA GLU A 197 8.56 -13.27 -12.17
C GLU A 197 9.31 -13.48 -10.84
N MET A 198 10.55 -13.01 -10.77
CA MET A 198 11.40 -13.14 -9.57
C MET A 198 10.73 -12.68 -8.26
N PRO A 199 9.95 -11.58 -8.22
CA PRO A 199 9.23 -11.16 -7.00
C PRO A 199 8.29 -12.22 -6.41
N GLU A 200 7.80 -13.18 -7.20
CA GLU A 200 6.93 -14.26 -6.69
C GLU A 200 7.64 -15.16 -5.67
N VAL A 201 8.97 -15.25 -5.71
CA VAL A 201 9.76 -15.96 -4.69
C VAL A 201 9.67 -15.26 -3.33
N VAL A 202 9.64 -13.93 -3.35
CA VAL A 202 9.52 -13.09 -2.16
C VAL A 202 8.07 -13.03 -1.66
N GLU A 203 7.10 -12.99 -2.59
CA GLU A 203 5.66 -12.96 -2.26
C GLU A 203 5.25 -14.14 -1.37
N ARG A 204 5.81 -15.33 -1.61
CA ARG A 204 5.52 -16.57 -0.87
C ARG A 204 6.08 -16.59 0.56
N LYS A 205 6.85 -15.58 0.95
CA LYS A 205 7.48 -15.47 2.27
C LYS A 205 6.71 -14.54 3.22
N PHE A 206 7.06 -14.65 4.48
CA PHE A 206 6.52 -13.88 5.60
C PHE A 206 7.56 -12.93 6.18
N LYS A 207 7.10 -11.97 6.98
CA LYS A 207 7.96 -11.07 7.72
C LYS A 207 8.89 -11.85 8.66
N GLY A 208 10.17 -11.53 8.60
CA GLY A 208 11.22 -12.23 9.36
C GLY A 208 11.80 -13.46 8.64
N ASP A 209 11.20 -13.92 7.54
CA ASP A 209 11.83 -14.94 6.71
C ASP A 209 13.10 -14.39 6.06
N THR A 210 14.08 -15.26 5.84
CA THR A 210 15.31 -14.89 5.12
C THR A 210 15.26 -15.35 3.67
N VAL A 211 15.98 -14.61 2.82
CA VAL A 211 16.26 -14.98 1.44
C VAL A 211 17.74 -14.88 1.14
N LYS A 212 18.28 -15.89 0.46
CA LYS A 212 19.66 -15.91 -0.02
C LYS A 212 19.72 -15.32 -1.42
N LEU A 213 20.60 -14.35 -1.61
CA LEU A 213 20.85 -13.71 -2.89
C LEU A 213 22.30 -13.97 -3.33
N ASP A 214 22.46 -14.60 -4.49
CA ASP A 214 23.76 -14.69 -5.14
C ASP A 214 23.93 -13.52 -6.09
N ILE A 215 25.00 -12.76 -5.95
CA ILE A 215 25.23 -11.51 -6.66
C ILE A 215 26.61 -11.44 -7.28
N LEU A 216 26.77 -10.52 -8.23
CA LEU A 216 28.05 -10.07 -8.74
C LEU A 216 28.25 -8.60 -8.34
N ARG A 217 29.28 -8.33 -7.54
CA ARG A 217 29.70 -6.96 -7.18
C ARG A 217 31.13 -6.75 -7.62
N ASP A 218 31.40 -5.70 -8.37
CA ASP A 218 32.74 -5.42 -8.93
C ASP A 218 33.35 -6.64 -9.65
N LYS A 219 32.50 -7.40 -10.36
CA LYS A 219 32.84 -8.64 -11.09
C LYS A 219 33.28 -9.80 -10.20
N GLN A 220 33.08 -9.70 -8.89
CA GLN A 220 33.34 -10.76 -7.92
C GLN A 220 32.02 -11.37 -7.43
N PRO A 221 31.90 -12.70 -7.35
CA PRO A 221 30.72 -13.35 -6.82
C PRO A 221 30.64 -13.16 -5.29
N LEU A 222 29.44 -12.89 -4.81
CA LEU A 222 29.12 -12.81 -3.38
C LEU A 222 27.77 -13.47 -3.13
N SER A 223 27.58 -14.08 -1.96
CA SER A 223 26.28 -14.51 -1.48
C SER A 223 25.93 -13.70 -0.23
N VAL A 224 24.71 -13.17 -0.18
CA VAL A 224 24.21 -12.43 0.98
C VAL A 224 22.87 -13.00 1.42
N GLU A 225 22.62 -12.98 2.72
CA GLU A 225 21.30 -13.28 3.29
C GLU A 225 20.63 -11.98 3.73
N VAL A 226 19.35 -11.87 3.40
CA VAL A 226 18.49 -10.71 3.68
C VAL A 226 17.27 -11.19 4.47
N GLU A 227 17.03 -10.61 5.63
CA GLU A 227 15.80 -10.81 6.40
C GLU A 227 14.71 -9.90 5.85
N LEU A 228 13.58 -10.48 5.45
CA LEU A 228 12.50 -9.81 4.74
C LEU A 228 11.54 -9.11 5.69
N GLY A 229 11.00 -8.00 5.23
CA GLY A 229 10.02 -7.20 5.94
C GLY A 229 9.27 -6.27 5.01
N PRO A 230 8.19 -5.63 5.49
CA PRO A 230 7.48 -4.61 4.72
C PRO A 230 8.37 -3.37 4.54
N VAL A 231 8.24 -2.72 3.38
CA VAL A 231 8.95 -1.47 3.06
C VAL A 231 7.98 -0.31 3.27
N TRP A 232 7.95 0.20 4.51
CA TRP A 232 6.93 1.17 4.95
C TRP A 232 6.81 2.43 4.09
N PRO A 233 7.85 3.01 3.44
CA PRO A 233 7.67 4.23 2.65
C PRO A 233 6.69 4.07 1.48
N PHE A 234 6.51 2.86 0.95
CA PHE A 234 5.52 2.60 -0.10
C PHE A 234 4.08 2.80 0.38
N SER A 235 3.81 2.78 1.69
CA SER A 235 2.45 2.95 2.21
C SER A 235 1.83 4.30 1.86
N ILE A 236 2.63 5.32 1.54
CA ILE A 236 2.12 6.62 1.08
C ILE A 236 1.31 6.49 -0.22
N GLN A 237 1.63 5.49 -1.05
CA GLN A 237 0.96 5.21 -2.32
C GLN A 237 -0.20 4.21 -2.18
N GLY A 238 -0.42 3.67 -0.97
CA GLY A 238 -1.45 2.69 -0.69
C GLY A 238 -2.82 3.35 -0.46
N ARG A 239 -3.89 2.65 -0.85
CA ARG A 239 -5.25 3.05 -0.45
C ARG A 239 -5.55 2.55 0.95
N SER A 240 -6.22 3.38 1.75
CA SER A 240 -6.71 2.99 3.06
C SER A 240 -8.24 2.80 3.02
N TYR A 241 -8.70 1.62 3.42
CA TYR A 241 -10.13 1.32 3.55
C TYR A 241 -10.53 1.24 5.01
N ASP A 242 -11.73 1.73 5.31
CA ASP A 242 -12.33 1.73 6.63
C ASP A 242 -11.50 2.44 7.71
N VAL A 243 -10.44 3.18 7.36
CA VAL A 243 -9.64 3.96 8.31
C VAL A 243 -10.07 5.43 8.27
N ARG A 244 -10.26 6.03 9.45
CA ARG A 244 -10.50 7.48 9.52
C ARG A 244 -9.19 8.22 9.21
N PRO A 245 -9.19 9.24 8.33
CA PRO A 245 -7.98 10.01 8.04
C PRO A 245 -7.39 10.62 9.31
N ARG A 246 -6.05 10.60 9.39
CA ARG A 246 -5.32 11.33 10.43
C ARG A 246 -5.32 12.83 10.11
N TYR A 247 -5.50 13.66 11.13
CA TYR A 247 -5.51 15.11 10.97
C TYR A 247 -5.25 15.86 12.29
N VAL A 248 -4.87 17.13 12.15
CA VAL A 248 -4.84 18.14 13.21
C VAL A 248 -5.52 19.41 12.69
N VAL A 249 -6.42 19.99 13.46
CA VAL A 249 -7.06 21.29 13.22
C VAL A 249 -6.57 22.27 14.29
N TYR A 250 -6.02 23.41 13.86
CA TYR A 250 -5.61 24.48 14.78
C TYR A 250 -5.93 25.85 14.18
N GLY A 251 -6.73 26.68 14.87
CA GLY A 251 -7.14 27.99 14.36
C GLY A 251 -7.93 27.93 13.04
N GLY A 252 -8.59 26.80 12.76
CA GLY A 252 -9.28 26.52 11.50
C GLY A 252 -8.39 25.95 10.39
N LEU A 253 -7.07 25.81 10.59
CA LEU A 253 -6.17 25.22 9.62
C LEU A 253 -6.17 23.70 9.78
N LEU A 254 -6.48 22.95 8.72
CA LEU A 254 -6.53 21.49 8.68
C LEU A 254 -5.24 20.93 8.10
N PHE A 255 -4.50 20.18 8.90
CA PHE A 255 -3.25 19.52 8.55
C PHE A 255 -3.44 18.01 8.47
N GLN A 256 -2.89 17.38 7.43
CA GLN A 256 -2.98 15.93 7.23
C GLN A 256 -1.67 15.38 6.64
N PRO A 257 -1.28 14.14 6.97
CA PRO A 257 -0.21 13.45 6.26
C PRO A 257 -0.59 13.24 4.78
N LEU A 258 0.37 13.48 3.89
CA LEU A 258 0.27 13.15 2.48
C LEU A 258 0.03 11.65 2.28
N SER A 259 -0.86 11.30 1.36
CA SER A 259 -1.20 9.93 0.99
C SER A 259 -1.83 9.91 -0.41
N LEU A 260 -1.92 8.72 -1.02
CA LEU A 260 -2.65 8.51 -2.26
C LEU A 260 -4.10 9.01 -2.13
N ASP A 261 -4.77 8.66 -1.03
CA ASP A 261 -6.18 9.05 -0.79
C ASP A 261 -6.35 10.58 -0.76
N LEU A 262 -5.39 11.30 -0.15
CA LEU A 262 -5.36 12.76 -0.17
C LEU A 262 -5.12 13.32 -1.57
N ILE A 263 -4.15 12.77 -2.31
CA ILE A 263 -3.85 13.18 -3.69
C ILE A 263 -5.08 12.99 -4.59
N GLN A 264 -5.79 11.88 -4.45
CA GLN A 264 -6.99 11.59 -5.22
C GLN A 264 -8.17 12.49 -4.83
N ALA A 265 -8.37 12.73 -3.54
CA ALA A 265 -9.48 13.55 -3.04
C ALA A 265 -9.33 15.03 -3.40
N TYR A 266 -8.11 15.58 -3.27
CA TYR A 266 -7.88 17.03 -3.43
C TYR A 266 -7.28 17.42 -4.77
N GLN A 267 -6.69 16.48 -5.51
CA GLN A 267 -6.03 16.69 -6.80
C GLN A 267 -5.16 17.98 -6.81
N PRO A 268 -4.22 18.14 -5.86
CA PRO A 268 -3.46 19.37 -5.72
C PRO A 268 -2.65 19.65 -6.99
N GLN A 269 -2.50 20.92 -7.34
CA GLN A 269 -1.71 21.38 -8.49
C GLN A 269 -0.33 21.91 -8.09
N ASP A 270 -0.05 21.98 -6.78
CA ASP A 270 1.26 22.40 -6.28
C ASP A 270 2.33 21.37 -6.68
N LEU A 271 3.31 21.82 -7.48
CA LEU A 271 4.34 20.96 -8.04
C LEU A 271 5.29 20.40 -6.97
N ARG A 272 5.52 21.14 -5.88
CA ARG A 272 6.36 20.66 -4.78
C ARG A 272 5.67 19.52 -4.05
N LEU A 273 4.37 19.68 -3.77
CA LEU A 273 3.60 18.61 -3.15
C LEU A 273 3.53 17.37 -4.04
N ARG A 274 3.36 17.55 -5.35
CA ARG A 274 3.42 16.44 -6.31
C ARG A 274 4.77 15.76 -6.34
N HIS A 275 5.87 16.53 -6.36
CA HIS A 275 7.22 16.00 -6.28
C HIS A 275 7.43 15.15 -5.02
N TYR A 276 7.03 15.67 -3.87
CA TYR A 276 7.13 14.94 -2.59
C TYR A 276 6.33 13.63 -2.57
N TYR A 277 5.24 13.55 -3.33
CA TYR A 277 4.46 12.34 -3.50
C TYR A 277 5.11 11.36 -4.49
N ASP A 278 5.39 11.81 -5.71
CA ASP A 278 5.85 10.98 -6.83
C ASP A 278 7.27 10.44 -6.61
N PHE A 279 8.14 11.23 -5.97
CA PHE A 279 9.55 10.89 -5.72
C PHE A 279 9.84 10.52 -4.26
N TYR A 280 8.80 10.36 -3.43
CA TYR A 280 8.93 10.10 -1.98
C TYR A 280 9.96 9.01 -1.65
N VAL A 281 9.86 7.87 -2.34
CA VAL A 281 10.73 6.71 -2.13
C VAL A 281 12.01 6.80 -2.94
N MET A 282 11.91 7.18 -4.21
CA MET A 282 13.05 7.16 -5.15
C MET A 282 14.15 8.17 -4.78
N GLU A 283 13.77 9.35 -4.28
CA GLU A 283 14.70 10.35 -3.75
C GLU A 283 14.91 10.23 -2.23
N GLN A 284 14.35 9.18 -1.62
CA GLN A 284 14.45 8.91 -0.18
C GLN A 284 14.02 10.07 0.73
N LEU A 285 13.04 10.87 0.28
CA LEU A 285 12.51 12.02 1.02
C LEU A 285 11.96 11.63 2.41
N TYR A 286 11.55 10.37 2.57
CA TYR A 286 11.08 9.80 3.83
C TYR A 286 12.12 9.78 4.97
N LEU A 287 13.42 9.87 4.66
CA LEU A 287 14.47 9.92 5.69
C LEU A 287 14.44 11.25 6.46
N GLU A 288 14.12 12.34 5.77
CA GLU A 288 13.98 13.67 6.39
C GLU A 288 12.53 13.94 6.81
N HIS A 289 11.57 13.49 6.00
CA HIS A 289 10.13 13.71 6.15
C HIS A 289 9.38 12.37 6.18
N PRO A 290 9.46 11.62 7.30
CA PRO A 290 8.77 10.33 7.41
C PRO A 290 7.24 10.47 7.34
N GLU A 291 6.71 11.64 7.67
CA GLU A 291 5.38 12.06 7.22
C GLU A 291 5.45 13.45 6.60
N VAL A 292 4.90 13.60 5.40
CA VAL A 292 4.81 14.89 4.72
C VAL A 292 3.52 15.57 5.18
N ILE A 293 3.61 16.53 6.11
CA ILE A 293 2.44 17.16 6.70
C ILE A 293 1.97 18.34 5.85
N VAL A 294 0.75 18.26 5.33
CA VAL A 294 0.20 19.22 4.36
C VAL A 294 -0.90 20.04 5.01
N LEU A 295 -0.90 21.36 4.78
CA LEU A 295 -2.07 22.20 5.05
C LEU A 295 -3.12 21.97 3.96
N THR A 296 -4.03 21.02 4.16
CA THR A 296 -4.97 20.56 3.13
C THR A 296 -6.12 21.52 2.94
N ASN A 297 -6.58 22.15 4.01
CA ASN A 297 -7.72 23.07 3.98
C ASN A 297 -7.66 24.12 5.08
N ILE A 298 -8.44 25.20 4.92
CA ILE A 298 -8.58 26.27 5.90
C ILE A 298 -10.07 26.56 6.08
N LEU A 299 -10.57 26.33 7.29
CA LEU A 299 -11.90 26.69 7.76
C LEU A 299 -11.95 28.20 8.01
N PRO A 300 -12.65 29.00 7.18
CA PRO A 300 -12.52 30.45 7.24
C PRO A 300 -12.97 31.10 8.57
N ASP A 301 -12.12 31.93 9.14
CA ASP A 301 -12.42 32.78 10.30
C ASP A 301 -11.56 34.05 10.26
N PRO A 302 -11.98 35.19 10.85
CA PRO A 302 -11.17 36.40 10.86
C PRO A 302 -9.70 36.20 11.30
N ILE A 303 -9.44 35.28 12.23
CA ILE A 303 -8.07 35.00 12.71
C ILE A 303 -7.13 34.37 11.67
N ASN A 304 -7.68 33.82 10.58
CA ASN A 304 -6.92 33.15 9.52
C ASN A 304 -7.10 33.82 8.15
N THR A 305 -7.51 35.10 8.16
CA THR A 305 -7.64 35.92 6.96
C THR A 305 -6.32 35.99 6.19
N TYR A 306 -6.40 35.92 4.85
CA TYR A 306 -5.25 35.95 3.93
C TYR A 306 -4.30 34.75 4.01
N LEU A 307 -4.63 33.68 4.74
CA LEU A 307 -3.81 32.47 4.81
C LEU A 307 -4.08 31.47 3.67
N GLN A 308 -5.05 31.73 2.79
CA GLN A 308 -5.38 30.85 1.64
C GLN A 308 -4.18 30.46 0.74
N PRO A 309 -3.20 31.34 0.44
CA PRO A 309 -2.03 30.97 -0.36
C PRO A 309 -1.12 29.89 0.26
N TYR A 310 -1.25 29.60 1.56
CA TYR A 310 -0.47 28.54 2.22
C TYR A 310 -1.08 27.15 2.04
N ARG A 311 -2.31 27.04 1.51
CA ARG A 311 -2.95 25.76 1.24
C ARG A 311 -2.12 24.94 0.26
N ALA A 312 -2.10 23.61 0.48
CA ALA A 312 -1.20 22.65 -0.16
C ALA A 312 0.29 22.82 0.19
N GLY A 313 0.65 23.77 1.06
CA GLY A 313 1.98 23.90 1.62
C GLY A 313 2.33 22.72 2.53
N ILE A 314 3.59 22.29 2.47
CA ILE A 314 4.16 21.26 3.35
C ILE A 314 4.79 21.94 4.55
N VAL A 315 4.43 21.54 5.76
CA VAL A 315 4.99 22.08 7.00
C VAL A 315 6.43 21.59 7.16
N ASN A 316 7.36 22.51 7.43
CA ASN A 316 8.77 22.22 7.71
C ASN A 316 9.07 22.31 9.21
N GLU A 317 8.69 23.44 9.81
CA GLU A 317 8.94 23.72 11.23
C GLU A 317 7.89 24.66 11.81
N VAL A 318 7.74 24.59 13.13
CA VAL A 318 6.91 25.52 13.90
C VAL A 318 7.76 26.08 15.04
N ASN A 319 7.88 27.41 15.11
CA ASN A 319 8.71 28.11 16.10
C ASN A 319 10.18 27.63 16.14
N GLY A 320 10.73 27.23 15.00
CA GLY A 320 12.10 26.72 14.86
C GLY A 320 12.25 25.23 15.17
N GLU A 321 11.20 24.54 15.58
CA GLU A 321 11.20 23.10 15.81
C GLU A 321 10.77 22.35 14.54
N LYS A 322 11.58 21.40 14.08
CA LYS A 322 11.26 20.57 12.90
C LYS A 322 10.04 19.69 13.14
N ILE A 323 9.13 19.69 12.18
CA ILE A 323 7.95 18.83 12.19
C ILE A 323 8.20 17.67 11.22
N LYS A 324 8.32 16.45 11.75
CA LYS A 324 8.55 15.23 10.96
C LYS A 324 7.32 14.34 10.88
N THR A 325 6.45 14.45 11.86
CA THR A 325 5.23 13.64 12.02
C THR A 325 4.04 14.53 12.38
N LEU A 326 2.83 14.02 12.22
CA LEU A 326 1.62 14.69 12.68
C LEU A 326 1.61 14.81 14.22
N GLU A 327 2.18 13.84 14.92
CA GLU A 327 2.38 13.87 16.38
C GLU A 327 3.27 15.02 16.82
N ASP A 328 4.35 15.31 16.07
CA ASP A 328 5.18 16.49 16.32
C ASP A 328 4.36 17.76 16.21
N LEU A 329 3.56 17.88 15.14
CA LEU A 329 2.72 19.05 14.93
C LEU A 329 1.69 19.23 16.05
N ALA A 330 0.99 18.14 16.42
CA ALA A 330 0.01 18.13 17.50
C ALA A 330 0.65 18.52 18.84
N ARG A 331 1.81 17.95 19.15
CA ARG A 331 2.59 18.26 20.35
C ARG A 331 2.99 19.73 20.38
N VAL A 332 3.52 20.29 19.29
CA VAL A 332 3.91 21.70 19.25
C VAL A 332 2.70 22.61 19.43
N PHE A 333 1.57 22.34 18.76
CA PHE A 333 0.35 23.13 18.93
C PHE A 333 -0.31 23.00 20.30
N SER A 334 0.03 21.98 21.10
CA SER A 334 -0.39 21.88 22.51
C SER A 334 0.37 22.83 23.44
N GLY A 335 1.48 23.41 22.98
CA GLY A 335 2.27 24.38 23.73
C GLY A 335 1.56 25.73 23.91
N THR A 336 2.14 26.60 24.73
CA THR A 336 1.56 27.90 25.08
C THR A 336 2.45 29.12 24.73
N PRO A 337 3.08 29.20 23.53
CA PRO A 337 3.79 30.41 23.13
C PRO A 337 2.81 31.57 22.90
N ASP A 338 3.30 32.81 22.81
CA ASP A 338 2.44 33.92 22.39
C ASP A 338 1.98 33.76 20.93
N ARG A 339 2.84 33.21 20.06
CA ARG A 339 2.56 32.99 18.64
C ARG A 339 3.10 31.65 18.15
N PHE A 340 2.43 31.09 17.14
CA PHE A 340 2.90 29.98 16.34
C PHE A 340 3.36 30.50 14.99
N VAL A 341 4.64 30.31 14.67
CA VAL A 341 5.26 30.68 13.39
C VAL A 341 5.53 29.39 12.63
N VAL A 342 4.66 29.07 11.67
CA VAL A 342 4.72 27.89 10.83
C VAL A 342 5.48 28.22 9.55
N ARG A 343 6.64 27.60 9.33
CA ARG A 343 7.37 27.68 8.07
C ARG A 343 7.03 26.48 7.20
N MET A 344 6.71 26.76 5.95
CA MET A 344 6.51 25.73 4.93
C MET A 344 7.84 25.37 4.27
N ILE A 345 7.93 24.21 3.64
CA ILE A 345 9.03 23.84 2.75
C ILE A 345 8.97 24.73 1.50
N GLY A 346 10.12 25.29 1.12
CA GLY A 346 10.29 26.20 -0.01
C GLY A 346 10.38 27.67 0.40
N ASP A 347 10.40 28.56 -0.59
CA ASP A 347 10.52 30.00 -0.37
C ASP A 347 9.16 30.63 -0.02
N GLY A 348 9.16 31.54 0.95
CA GLY A 348 7.98 32.30 1.33
C GLY A 348 8.05 32.83 2.76
N PRO A 349 7.21 33.82 3.11
CA PRO A 349 7.04 34.23 4.50
C PRO A 349 6.43 33.09 5.32
N PRO A 350 6.66 33.05 6.65
CA PRO A 350 5.98 32.11 7.52
C PRO A 350 4.50 32.46 7.67
N LEU A 351 3.68 31.44 7.88
CA LEU A 351 2.33 31.59 8.41
C LEU A 351 2.42 31.84 9.91
N VAL A 352 1.70 32.83 10.43
CA VAL A 352 1.74 33.19 11.86
C VAL A 352 0.34 33.19 12.44
N LEU A 353 0.17 32.54 13.60
CA LEU A 353 -1.07 32.53 14.38
C LEU A 353 -0.79 33.09 15.78
N ASP A 354 -1.63 34.01 16.24
CA ASP A 354 -1.66 34.44 17.64
C ASP A 354 -2.44 33.41 18.45
N ARG A 355 -1.80 32.82 19.48
CA ARG A 355 -2.43 31.74 20.27
C ARG A 355 -3.70 32.23 20.96
N ARG A 356 -3.70 33.46 21.49
CA ARG A 356 -4.84 33.98 22.25
C ARG A 356 -6.03 34.23 21.34
N GLU A 357 -5.79 34.69 20.12
CA GLU A 357 -6.84 34.84 19.11
C GLU A 357 -7.41 33.49 18.67
N VAL A 358 -6.55 32.47 18.49
CA VAL A 358 -6.98 31.09 18.21
C VAL A 358 -7.87 30.55 19.33
N GLU A 359 -7.45 30.69 20.59
CA GLU A 359 -8.24 30.26 21.75
C GLU A 359 -9.60 30.95 21.83
N ALA A 360 -9.64 32.26 21.60
CA ALA A 360 -10.88 33.05 21.59
C ALA A 360 -11.82 32.68 20.42
N ALA A 361 -11.28 32.17 19.31
CA ALA A 361 -12.05 31.76 18.14
C ALA A 361 -12.47 30.28 18.15
N ARG A 362 -11.81 29.44 18.95
CA ARG A 362 -11.94 27.98 18.92
C ARG A 362 -13.39 27.49 18.95
N GLU A 363 -14.19 27.91 19.93
CA GLU A 363 -15.59 27.48 20.05
C GLU A 363 -16.42 27.91 18.83
N ARG A 364 -16.20 29.13 18.34
CA ARG A 364 -16.90 29.67 17.17
C ARG A 364 -16.58 28.88 15.91
N ILE A 365 -15.30 28.58 15.67
CA ILE A 365 -14.85 27.78 14.52
C ILE A 365 -15.47 26.38 14.60
N ASN A 366 -15.34 25.72 15.76
CA ASN A 366 -15.82 24.35 15.93
C ASN A 366 -17.33 24.24 15.74
N LYS A 367 -18.10 25.19 16.28
CA LYS A 367 -19.56 25.23 16.12
C LYS A 367 -19.98 25.57 14.68
N ARG A 368 -19.29 26.49 14.00
CA ARG A 368 -19.62 26.89 12.63
C ARG A 368 -19.41 25.73 11.63
N TYR A 369 -18.34 24.97 11.82
CA TYR A 369 -17.91 23.93 10.88
C TYR A 369 -18.17 22.49 11.37
N ASN A 370 -18.90 22.33 12.49
CA ASN A 370 -19.21 21.05 13.11
C ASN A 370 -17.96 20.19 13.40
N VAL A 371 -16.88 20.82 13.85
CA VAL A 371 -15.66 20.12 14.26
C VAL A 371 -15.89 19.56 15.65
N SER A 372 -16.13 18.26 15.74
CA SER A 372 -16.36 17.55 17.01
C SER A 372 -15.06 17.19 17.75
N GLN A 373 -13.98 17.00 17.00
CA GLN A 373 -12.62 16.76 17.52
C GLN A 373 -11.63 17.56 16.67
N GLU A 374 -10.66 18.20 17.33
CA GLU A 374 -9.63 18.99 16.63
C GLU A 374 -8.46 18.12 16.14
N GLN A 375 -8.42 16.83 16.46
CA GLN A 375 -7.37 15.94 15.97
C GLN A 375 -7.84 14.49 15.91
N ASN A 376 -7.28 13.74 14.97
CA ASN A 376 -7.26 12.29 14.95
C ASN A 376 -5.82 11.85 14.62
N LEU A 377 -5.10 11.30 15.60
CA LEU A 377 -3.73 10.84 15.40
C LEU A 377 -3.64 9.34 15.11
N ASN A 378 -4.73 8.60 15.29
CA ASN A 378 -4.74 7.14 15.10
C ASN A 378 -5.17 6.80 13.67
N ALA A 379 -4.37 5.99 12.98
CA ALA A 379 -4.72 5.37 11.70
C ALA A 379 -5.16 3.91 11.90
N GLU A 380 -6.00 3.66 12.90
CA GLU A 380 -6.57 2.33 13.10
C GLU A 380 -7.91 2.21 12.34
N PRO A 381 -8.19 1.05 11.71
CA PRO A 381 -9.55 0.68 11.38
C PRO A 381 -10.38 0.76 12.67
N PRO A 382 -11.66 1.19 12.64
CA PRO A 382 -12.50 1.07 13.81
C PRO A 382 -12.44 -0.38 14.25
N ALA A 383 -12.11 -0.61 15.53
CA ALA A 383 -12.16 -1.94 16.12
C ALA A 383 -13.47 -2.58 15.66
N LEU A 384 -13.39 -3.73 14.97
CA LEU A 384 -14.56 -4.53 14.65
C LEU A 384 -15.35 -4.63 15.95
N LEU A 385 -16.53 -3.99 15.96
CA LEU A 385 -17.36 -3.81 17.15
C LEU A 385 -17.38 -5.12 17.95
N SER A 386 -16.63 -5.18 19.04
CA SER A 386 -16.78 -6.22 20.04
C SER A 386 -18.03 -5.90 20.84
N THR A 387 -19.20 -6.01 20.21
CA THR A 387 -20.47 -6.05 20.95
C THR A 387 -20.67 -7.49 21.43
N ALA A 388 -19.81 -7.92 22.35
CA ALA A 388 -20.22 -8.83 23.40
C ALA A 388 -20.67 -7.92 24.56
N GLU A 389 -21.85 -7.34 24.43
CA GLU A 389 -22.57 -6.89 25.62
C GLU A 389 -23.10 -8.16 26.29
N ASP A 390 -22.41 -8.57 27.34
CA ASP A 390 -22.98 -9.35 28.43
C ASP A 390 -24.24 -8.61 28.90
N HIS A 391 -25.41 -9.14 28.56
CA HIS A 391 -26.62 -8.94 29.35
C HIS A 391 -26.93 -10.27 30.02
N GLY A 392 -26.67 -10.30 31.33
CA GLY A 392 -27.08 -11.38 32.23
C GLY A 392 -28.56 -11.35 32.58
#